data_AF-A0A847VSG7-F1
#
_entry.id   AF-A0A847VSG7-F1
#
_cell.length_a   1.000
_cell.length_b   1.000
_cell.length_c   1.000
_cell.angle_alpha   90.00
_cell.angle_beta   90.00
_cell.angle_gamma   90.00
#
_symmetry.space_group_name_H-M   'P 1'
#
loop_
_entity.id
_entity.type
_entity.pdbx_description
1 polymer ?
#
loop_
_entity_poly.entity_id
_entity_poly.type
_entity_poly.pdbx_seq_one_letter_code
_entity_poly.pdbx_strand_id
1 'polypeptide(L)'
;MLNIIFINQQAYKDTLVGKELLHLLDKSVLLNTEWGCFTDYFDDISLNIALDNMVYNINNLLHSKKFENIIIGWSFEDVELINQLISHLDSEDAQITIFNLTDTTIENVTNYELLNKEYHKEYYTLQSTGQLVKMSYVDTTDCSAFKSAHILSMIIQ
;
A
#
# COMPACT_ATOMS: atom_id res chain seq x y z
N MET A 1 -5.23 -17.34 -0.71
CA MET A 1 -4.93 -16.65 0.56
C MET A 1 -5.37 -15.21 0.36
N LEU A 2 -5.97 -14.57 1.37
CA LEU A 2 -6.48 -13.20 1.23
C LEU A 2 -5.35 -12.21 1.45
N ASN A 3 -5.14 -11.28 0.51
CA ASN A 3 -4.07 -10.31 0.56
C ASN A 3 -4.65 -8.89 0.64
N ILE A 4 -4.16 -8.07 1.56
CA ILE A 4 -4.39 -6.62 1.62
C ILE A 4 -3.08 -5.94 1.25
N ILE A 5 -3.07 -5.18 0.15
CA ILE A 5 -1.88 -4.63 -0.47
C ILE A 5 -1.97 -3.11 -0.48
N PHE A 6 -1.23 -2.45 0.39
CA PHE A 6 -1.08 -1.00 0.36
C PHE A 6 0.04 -0.61 -0.61
N ILE A 7 -0.21 0.40 -1.43
CA ILE A 7 0.79 1.03 -2.30
C ILE A 7 0.88 2.50 -1.90
N ASN A 8 1.95 2.84 -1.17
CA ASN A 8 2.28 4.23 -0.86
C ASN A 8 2.92 4.90 -2.06
N GLN A 9 2.25 5.92 -2.58
CA GLN A 9 2.67 6.64 -3.79
C GLN A 9 3.14 8.07 -3.47
N GLN A 10 3.36 8.41 -2.20
CA GLN A 10 3.72 9.78 -1.81
C GLN A 10 4.93 10.33 -2.58
N ALA A 11 5.98 9.53 -2.76
CA ALA A 11 7.21 9.92 -3.43
C ALA A 11 7.28 9.48 -4.89
N TYR A 12 6.21 8.91 -5.45
CA TYR A 12 6.18 8.36 -6.80
C TYR A 12 4.94 8.85 -7.56
N LYS A 13 5.15 9.64 -8.62
CA LYS A 13 4.10 10.41 -9.29
C LYS A 13 3.20 9.60 -10.24
N ASP A 14 3.49 8.33 -10.48
CA ASP A 14 2.72 7.50 -11.39
C ASP A 14 1.67 6.66 -10.64
N THR A 15 0.44 7.15 -10.66
CA THR A 15 -0.73 6.55 -10.00
C THR A 15 -1.26 5.30 -10.70
N LEU A 16 -0.66 4.89 -11.82
CA LEU A 16 -1.11 3.75 -12.61
C LEU A 16 -0.67 2.40 -12.03
N VAL A 17 0.29 2.36 -11.11
CA VAL A 17 0.82 1.09 -10.55
C VAL A 17 -0.30 0.21 -9.98
N GLY A 18 -1.23 0.80 -9.23
CA GLY A 18 -2.36 0.05 -8.67
C GLY A 18 -3.30 -0.51 -9.75
N LYS A 19 -3.50 0.22 -10.85
CA LYS A 19 -4.33 -0.22 -11.98
C LYS A 19 -3.66 -1.35 -12.76
N GLU A 20 -2.36 -1.23 -13.01
CA GLU A 20 -1.58 -2.29 -13.65
C GLU A 20 -1.55 -3.55 -12.77
N LEU A 21 -1.38 -3.40 -11.44
CA LEU A 21 -1.40 -4.52 -10.52
C LEU A 21 -2.76 -5.22 -10.45
N LEU A 22 -3.86 -4.46 -10.52
CA LEU A 22 -5.22 -5.00 -10.63
C LEU A 22 -5.36 -5.94 -11.84
N HIS A 23 -4.71 -5.63 -12.96
CA HIS A 23 -4.76 -6.48 -14.17
C HIS A 23 -3.87 -7.73 -14.07
N LEU A 24 -2.87 -7.73 -13.19
CA LEU A 24 -1.92 -8.84 -13.03
C LEU A 24 -2.36 -9.85 -11.96
N LEU A 25 -3.17 -9.43 -10.99
CA LEU A 25 -3.64 -10.28 -9.90
C LEU A 25 -5.07 -10.78 -10.17
N ASP A 26 -5.28 -12.09 -10.04
CA ASP A 26 -6.61 -12.68 -10.12
C ASP A 26 -7.50 -12.27 -8.93
N LYS A 27 -8.82 -12.20 -9.19
CA LYS A 27 -9.86 -11.87 -8.19
C LYS A 27 -9.46 -10.68 -7.32
N SER A 28 -9.06 -9.60 -7.97
CA SER A 28 -8.54 -8.42 -7.32
C SER A 28 -9.54 -7.26 -7.36
N VAL A 29 -9.40 -6.34 -6.41
CA VAL A 29 -10.13 -5.06 -6.37
C VAL A 29 -9.15 -3.94 -6.02
N LEU A 30 -9.33 -2.77 -6.63
CA LEU A 30 -8.51 -1.59 -6.37
C LEU A 30 -9.35 -0.49 -5.73
N LEU A 31 -8.92 -0.06 -4.55
CA LEU A 31 -9.35 1.18 -3.90
C LEU A 31 -8.27 2.24 -4.16
N ASN A 32 -8.54 3.18 -5.08
CA ASN A 32 -7.57 4.20 -5.48
C ASN A 32 -7.72 5.52 -4.71
N THR A 33 -6.60 6.24 -4.55
CA THR A 33 -6.20 7.37 -3.68
C THR A 33 -7.17 8.51 -3.32
N GLU A 34 -8.46 8.46 -3.65
CA GLU A 34 -9.43 9.54 -3.35
C GLU A 34 -10.34 9.26 -2.15
N TRP A 35 -9.98 8.33 -1.26
CA TRP A 35 -10.81 7.96 -0.09
C TRP A 35 -10.57 8.84 1.14
N GLY A 36 -9.55 9.72 1.09
CA GLY A 36 -9.26 10.70 2.14
C GLY A 36 -10.25 11.86 2.13
N CYS A 37 -10.43 12.51 3.28
CA CYS A 37 -11.13 13.79 3.34
C CYS A 37 -10.24 14.88 2.69
N PHE A 38 -10.44 15.16 1.40
CA PHE A 38 -9.78 16.29 0.73
C PHE A 38 -10.49 17.58 1.09
N THR A 39 -10.05 18.17 2.20
CA THR A 39 -10.55 19.44 2.69
C THR A 39 -9.39 20.36 3.01
N ASP A 40 -9.57 21.64 2.70
CA ASP A 40 -8.66 22.71 3.15
C ASP A 40 -8.69 22.87 4.69
N TYR A 41 -9.63 22.19 5.36
CA TYR A 41 -9.83 22.14 6.81
C TYR A 41 -9.46 20.78 7.39
N PHE A 42 -8.29 20.26 7.05
CA PHE A 42 -7.82 18.97 7.58
C PHE A 42 -7.55 19.08 9.09
N ASP A 43 -8.23 18.24 9.86
CA ASP A 43 -8.15 18.14 11.32
C ASP A 43 -8.37 16.69 11.79
N ASP A 44 -8.22 16.44 13.09
CA ASP A 44 -8.38 15.09 13.66
C ASP A 44 -9.78 14.51 13.41
N ILE A 45 -10.83 15.35 13.33
CA ILE A 45 -12.21 14.89 13.11
C ILE A 45 -12.38 14.39 11.67
N SER A 46 -11.97 15.20 10.70
CA SER A 46 -12.04 14.86 9.27
C SER A 46 -11.17 13.66 8.93
N LEU A 47 -10.02 13.51 9.58
CA LEU A 47 -9.18 12.30 9.50
C LEU A 47 -9.89 11.06 10.04
N ASN A 48 -10.49 11.13 11.23
CA ASN A 48 -11.22 10.00 11.82
C ASN A 48 -12.40 9.56 10.94
N ILE A 49 -13.14 10.52 10.37
CA ILE A 49 -14.22 10.21 9.41
C ILE A 49 -13.68 9.47 8.18
N ALA A 50 -12.52 9.89 7.65
CA ALA A 50 -11.91 9.22 6.51
C ALA A 50 -11.47 7.79 6.86
N LEU A 51 -10.87 7.59 8.04
CA LEU A 51 -10.47 6.28 8.56
C LEU A 51 -11.69 5.36 8.75
N ASP A 52 -12.76 5.83 9.38
CA ASP A 52 -13.99 5.06 9.58
C ASP A 52 -14.59 4.59 8.25
N ASN A 53 -14.62 5.48 7.25
CA ASN A 53 -15.10 5.14 5.91
C ASN A 53 -14.21 4.08 5.24
N MET A 54 -12.89 4.19 5.36
CA MET A 54 -11.96 3.21 4.83
C MET A 54 -12.13 1.85 5.50
N VAL A 55 -12.20 1.80 6.84
CA VAL A 55 -12.45 0.57 7.61
C VAL A 55 -13.74 -0.11 7.13
N TYR A 56 -14.83 0.64 7.04
CA TYR A 56 -16.12 0.10 6.61
C TYR A 56 -16.05 -0.53 5.21
N ASN A 57 -15.43 0.16 4.25
CA ASN A 57 -15.32 -0.35 2.88
C ASN A 57 -14.42 -1.59 2.80
N ILE A 58 -13.27 -1.57 3.49
CA ILE A 58 -12.31 -2.69 3.47
C ILE A 58 -12.94 -3.92 4.14
N ASN A 59 -13.56 -3.79 5.31
CA ASN A 59 -14.19 -4.92 6.00
C ASN A 59 -15.33 -5.52 5.18
N ASN A 60 -16.11 -4.71 4.46
CA ASN A 60 -17.11 -5.24 3.52
C ASN A 60 -16.49 -6.07 2.38
N LEU A 61 -15.34 -5.65 1.84
CA LEU A 61 -14.62 -6.42 0.83
C LEU A 61 -14.07 -7.72 1.40
N LEU A 62 -13.47 -7.68 2.60
CA LEU A 62 -12.98 -8.86 3.32
C LEU A 62 -14.12 -9.87 3.55
N HIS A 63 -15.27 -9.42 4.06
CA HIS A 63 -16.43 -10.26 4.32
C HIS A 63 -17.13 -10.78 3.06
N SER A 64 -16.96 -10.10 1.91
CA SER A 64 -17.56 -10.55 0.65
C SER A 64 -17.04 -11.90 0.18
N LYS A 65 -15.80 -12.25 0.56
CA LYS A 65 -15.05 -13.44 0.09
C LYS A 65 -14.97 -13.57 -1.43
N LYS A 66 -15.28 -12.50 -2.18
CA LYS A 66 -15.23 -12.47 -3.65
C LYS A 66 -13.82 -12.25 -4.18
N PHE A 67 -13.00 -11.57 -3.40
CA PHE A 67 -11.67 -11.14 -3.78
C PHE A 67 -10.61 -11.92 -3.00
N GLU A 68 -9.50 -12.22 -3.67
CA GLU A 68 -8.28 -12.75 -3.05
C GLU A 68 -7.26 -11.63 -2.83
N ASN A 69 -7.36 -10.52 -3.57
CA ASN A 69 -6.41 -9.41 -3.49
C ASN A 69 -7.15 -8.06 -3.37
N ILE A 70 -6.98 -7.35 -2.27
CA ILE A 70 -7.49 -6.00 -2.05
C ILE A 70 -6.31 -5.04 -2.16
N ILE A 71 -6.25 -4.28 -3.26
CA ILE A 71 -5.21 -3.31 -3.54
C ILE A 71 -5.69 -1.94 -3.10
N ILE A 72 -4.87 -1.24 -2.33
CA ILE A 72 -5.17 0.08 -1.76
C ILE A 72 -4.05 1.03 -2.18
N GLY A 73 -4.35 1.91 -3.14
CA GLY A 73 -3.47 3.04 -3.45
C GLY A 73 -3.76 4.17 -2.48
N TRP A 74 -2.79 4.55 -1.65
CA TRP A 74 -2.95 5.64 -0.68
C TRP A 74 -1.63 6.35 -0.44
N SER A 75 -1.64 7.69 -0.48
CA SER A 75 -0.50 8.51 -0.07
C SER A 75 -0.65 8.83 1.42
N PHE A 76 0.19 8.24 2.25
CA PHE A 76 0.23 8.48 3.69
C PHE A 76 1.65 8.84 4.13
N GLU A 77 1.74 9.76 5.08
CA GLU A 77 3.02 10.21 5.67
C GLU A 77 3.42 9.41 6.90
N ASP A 78 2.42 8.99 7.69
CA ASP A 78 2.64 8.40 9.00
C ASP A 78 2.25 6.92 9.03
N VAL A 79 3.18 6.09 9.46
CA VAL A 79 2.97 4.65 9.67
C VAL A 79 1.97 4.39 10.81
N GLU A 80 1.87 5.29 11.79
CA GLU A 80 0.87 5.20 12.87
C GLU A 80 -0.56 5.22 12.33
N LEU A 81 -0.85 6.00 11.28
CA LEU A 81 -2.18 6.02 10.64
C LEU A 81 -2.53 4.68 10.02
N ILE A 82 -1.55 4.02 9.40
CA ILE A 82 -1.75 2.67 8.87
C ILE A 82 -1.98 1.67 10.00
N ASN A 83 -1.20 1.74 11.07
CA ASN A 83 -1.36 0.83 12.20
C ASN A 83 -2.76 0.99 12.83
N GLN A 84 -3.23 2.23 12.97
CA GLN A 84 -4.59 2.53 13.42
C GLN A 84 -5.65 1.99 12.44
N LEU A 85 -5.47 2.17 11.13
CA LEU A 85 -6.39 1.61 10.14
C LEU A 85 -6.47 0.07 10.28
N ILE A 86 -5.31 -0.58 10.27
CA ILE A 86 -5.19 -2.05 10.36
C ILE A 86 -5.77 -2.61 11.65
N SER A 87 -5.60 -1.92 12.79
CA SER A 87 -6.15 -2.41 14.06
C SER A 87 -7.68 -2.48 14.10
N HIS A 88 -8.35 -1.82 13.15
CA HIS A 88 -9.81 -1.85 13.00
C HIS A 88 -10.28 -2.74 11.83
N LEU A 89 -9.36 -3.35 11.08
CA LEU A 89 -9.71 -4.27 9.99
C LEU A 89 -9.99 -5.67 10.53
N ASP A 90 -10.99 -6.33 9.93
CA ASP A 90 -11.31 -7.74 10.19
C ASP A 90 -10.31 -8.66 9.44
N SER A 91 -9.02 -8.46 9.67
CA SER A 91 -7.90 -8.99 8.87
C SER A 91 -7.20 -10.22 9.48
N GLU A 92 -7.84 -10.95 10.38
CA GLU A 92 -7.23 -12.10 11.09
C GLU A 92 -6.65 -13.16 10.14
N ASP A 93 -7.33 -13.41 9.02
CA ASP A 93 -6.97 -14.39 7.99
C ASP A 93 -6.31 -13.75 6.75
N ALA A 94 -5.94 -12.47 6.81
CA ALA A 94 -5.37 -11.74 5.69
C ALA A 94 -3.87 -11.50 5.85
N GLN A 95 -3.12 -11.67 4.77
CA GLN A 95 -1.74 -11.20 4.69
C GLN A 95 -1.75 -9.73 4.29
N ILE A 96 -1.15 -8.88 5.12
CA ILE A 96 -1.04 -7.44 4.85
C ILE A 96 0.38 -7.13 4.36
N THR A 97 0.47 -6.48 3.20
CA THR A 97 1.72 -6.04 2.57
C THR A 97 1.63 -4.56 2.24
N ILE A 98 2.68 -3.81 2.54
CA ILE A 98 2.79 -2.38 2.24
C ILE A 98 3.99 -2.18 1.32
N PHE A 99 3.78 -1.54 0.19
CA PHE A 99 4.81 -1.15 -0.76
C PHE A 99 5.00 0.35 -0.72
N ASN A 100 6.18 0.81 -0.31
CA ASN A 100 6.54 2.22 -0.40
C ASN A 100 7.27 2.47 -1.72
N LEU A 101 6.62 3.21 -2.63
CA LEU A 101 7.21 3.58 -3.92
C LEU A 101 7.93 4.92 -3.77
N THR A 102 9.21 4.95 -4.13
CA THR A 102 10.04 6.16 -4.08
C THR A 102 10.71 6.41 -5.42
N ASP A 103 10.77 7.68 -5.82
CA ASP A 103 11.59 8.18 -6.94
C ASP A 103 12.98 8.58 -6.41
N THR A 104 14.05 7.87 -6.81
CA THR A 104 15.40 8.15 -6.29
C THR A 104 16.09 9.34 -6.97
N THR A 105 15.41 10.02 -7.91
CA THR A 105 15.90 11.30 -8.46
C THR A 105 15.80 12.46 -7.45
N ILE A 106 15.19 12.24 -6.28
CA ILE A 106 15.04 13.24 -5.21
C ILE A 106 16.27 13.19 -4.28
N GLU A 107 16.97 14.33 -4.15
CA GLU A 107 18.33 14.56 -3.60
C GLU A 107 18.65 14.07 -2.16
N ASN A 108 17.75 13.41 -1.44
CA ASN A 108 17.92 13.05 -0.02
C ASN A 108 18.02 11.54 0.24
N VAL A 109 18.93 10.90 -0.48
CA VAL A 109 19.24 9.46 -0.36
C VAL A 109 20.09 9.15 0.90
N THR A 110 20.60 10.14 1.62
CA THR A 110 21.53 9.93 2.76
C THR A 110 20.95 9.18 3.95
N ASN A 111 19.62 9.09 4.09
CA ASN A 111 18.95 8.32 5.15
C ASN A 111 18.33 7.01 4.67
N TYR A 112 18.43 6.70 3.37
CA TYR A 112 17.89 5.47 2.80
C TYR A 112 19.06 4.70 2.20
N GLU A 113 19.38 3.53 2.74
CA GLU A 113 20.33 2.59 2.11
C GLU A 113 19.76 2.12 0.76
N LEU A 114 19.90 2.96 -0.27
CA LEU A 114 19.42 2.68 -1.61
C LEU A 114 20.49 1.87 -2.36
N LEU A 115 20.24 0.57 -2.39
CA LEU A 115 20.89 -0.45 -3.19
C LEU A 115 20.73 -0.16 -4.69
N ASN A 116 21.68 0.58 -5.25
CA ASN A 116 21.96 0.54 -6.68
C ASN A 116 23.32 -0.12 -6.91
N LYS A 117 23.29 -1.46 -7.00
CA LYS A 117 24.14 -2.34 -7.84
C LYS A 117 23.87 -3.78 -7.43
N GLU A 118 23.15 -4.49 -8.28
CA GLU A 118 22.71 -5.88 -8.12
C GLU A 118 21.64 -6.09 -7.04
N TYR A 119 20.53 -6.69 -7.49
CA TYR A 119 19.43 -7.24 -6.72
C TYR A 119 19.78 -7.60 -5.27
N HIS A 120 19.18 -6.90 -4.30
CA HIS A 120 18.92 -7.48 -2.99
C HIS A 120 17.51 -7.14 -2.50
N LYS A 121 16.76 -8.23 -2.25
CA LYS A 121 15.45 -8.32 -1.57
C LYS A 121 15.39 -7.35 -0.40
N GLU A 122 14.20 -6.80 -0.13
CA GLU A 122 13.36 -7.07 1.05
C GLU A 122 11.90 -6.56 0.72
N TYR A 123 10.82 -6.95 1.46
CA TYR A 123 9.43 -6.39 1.38
C TYR A 123 8.78 -6.34 2.79
N TYR A 124 7.68 -5.58 3.02
CA TYR A 124 6.96 -5.54 4.31
C TYR A 124 5.95 -6.70 4.46
N THR A 125 5.83 -7.26 5.67
CA THR A 125 4.66 -8.08 6.08
C THR A 125 4.16 -7.51 7.41
N LEU A 126 2.86 -7.50 7.67
CA LEU A 126 2.28 -7.19 8.98
C LEU A 126 1.53 -8.42 9.48
N GLN A 127 1.73 -8.81 10.75
CA GLN A 127 0.89 -9.84 11.38
C GLN A 127 -0.47 -9.23 11.73
N SER A 128 -1.51 -10.08 11.81
CA SER A 128 -2.88 -9.73 12.19
C SER A 128 -3.02 -9.05 13.56
N THR A 129 -1.93 -8.94 14.33
CA THR A 129 -1.82 -8.32 15.64
C THR A 129 -1.44 -6.83 15.60
N GLY A 130 -1.26 -6.24 14.42
CA GLY A 130 -0.80 -4.84 14.29
C GLY A 130 0.71 -4.64 14.49
N GLN A 131 1.51 -5.71 14.52
CA GLN A 131 2.97 -5.61 14.55
C GLN A 131 3.57 -5.58 13.15
N LEU A 132 4.39 -4.54 12.88
CA LEU A 132 5.22 -4.37 11.70
C LEU A 132 6.27 -5.49 11.63
N VAL A 133 6.24 -6.36 10.60
CA VAL A 133 7.11 -7.55 10.53
C VAL A 133 8.34 -7.34 9.64
N LYS A 134 8.34 -6.40 8.68
CA LYS A 134 9.52 -6.14 7.82
C LYS A 134 9.41 -4.80 7.11
N MET A 135 10.53 -4.15 6.73
CA MET A 135 10.57 -2.87 5.99
C MET A 135 11.40 -2.94 4.71
N SER A 136 10.96 -2.28 3.60
CA SER A 136 11.01 -2.71 2.18
C SER A 136 10.81 -1.64 1.10
N TYR A 137 11.85 -1.00 0.57
CA TYR A 137 11.73 0.00 -0.52
C TYR A 137 11.78 -0.67 -1.90
N VAL A 138 10.87 -0.26 -2.81
CA VAL A 138 10.97 -0.59 -4.24
C VAL A 138 11.53 0.64 -4.94
N ASP A 139 12.78 0.54 -5.38
CA ASP A 139 13.38 1.55 -6.25
C ASP A 139 12.67 1.51 -7.61
N THR A 140 11.93 2.57 -7.90
CA THR A 140 11.17 2.73 -9.14
C THR A 140 11.80 3.74 -10.09
N THR A 141 13.07 4.10 -9.85
CA THR A 141 13.80 5.05 -10.70
C THR A 141 13.88 4.52 -12.12
N ASP A 142 13.41 5.33 -13.08
CA ASP A 142 13.24 4.97 -14.49
C ASP A 142 12.37 3.72 -14.76
N CYS A 143 11.50 3.35 -13.80
CA CYS A 143 10.60 2.20 -13.90
C CYS A 143 9.20 2.69 -14.30
N SER A 144 8.59 2.12 -15.34
CA SER A 144 7.19 2.43 -15.67
C SER A 144 6.25 1.79 -14.66
N ALA A 145 5.02 2.32 -14.49
CA ALA A 145 4.00 1.68 -13.67
C ALA A 145 3.80 0.19 -13.99
N PHE A 146 3.87 -0.18 -15.28
CA PHE A 146 3.79 -1.57 -15.74
C PHE A 146 4.88 -2.45 -15.11
N LYS A 147 6.14 -2.00 -15.18
CA LYS A 147 7.28 -2.77 -14.67
C LYS A 147 7.25 -2.84 -13.14
N SER A 148 6.89 -1.75 -12.47
CA SER A 148 6.69 -1.72 -11.02
C SER A 148 5.59 -2.69 -10.59
N ALA A 149 4.42 -2.65 -11.22
CA ALA A 149 3.32 -3.57 -10.94
C ALA A 149 3.69 -5.04 -11.18
N HIS A 150 4.46 -5.33 -12.25
CA HIS A 150 4.98 -6.67 -12.50
C HIS A 150 5.87 -7.16 -11.35
N ILE A 151 6.79 -6.33 -10.86
CA ILE A 151 7.63 -6.65 -9.70
C ILE A 151 6.77 -6.92 -8.46
N LEU A 152 5.80 -6.04 -8.16
CA LEU A 152 4.90 -6.24 -7.01
C LEU A 152 4.13 -7.57 -7.13
N SER A 153 3.64 -7.90 -8.33
CA SER A 153 2.90 -9.16 -8.57
C SER A 153 3.74 -10.41 -8.29
N MET A 154 5.04 -10.38 -8.62
CA MET A 154 5.96 -11.48 -8.34
C MET A 154 6.26 -11.67 -6.84
N ILE A 155 6.10 -10.62 -6.04
CA ILE A 155 6.31 -10.67 -4.58
C ILE A 155 5.07 -11.24 -3.87
N ILE A 156 3.88 -11.01 -4.44
CA ILE A 156 2.59 -11.42 -3.86
C ILE A 156 2.28 -12.91 -4.13
N GLN A 157 2.83 -13.49 -5.20
CA GLN A 157 2.67 -14.91 -5.60
C GLN A 157 3.62 -15.84 -4.84
#